data_AF-A0A8S2YHM7-F1
#
_entry.id   AF-A0A8S2YHM7-F1
#
_cell.length_a   1.000
_cell.length_b   1.000
_cell.length_c   1.000
_cell.angle_alpha   90.00
_cell.angle_beta   90.00
_cell.angle_gamma   90.00
#
_symmetry.space_group_name_H-M   'P 1'
#
loop_
_entity.id
_entity.type
_entity.pdbx_description
1 polymer ?
#
loop_
_entity_poly.entity_id
_entity_poly.type
_entity_poly.pdbx_seq_one_letter_code
_entity_poly.pdbx_strand_id
1 'polypeptide(L)'
;LNADNGANWIINRTILRDNTSFWLLNGEKSTEEHIQRQICKLHIQPGSLCQILQPAQLDTFITMNKYDVLEITQKCVGSDDLYELHKTLKVMREKALKYEEQSKQAQAEVSSCRENVQRLGQNISKQGRIELKRKAVRYGEFKAYLKYQDRVSMYQRSVQAWEKFKVIRTEIKLKLRSSQERMNEWSQNVEKSDEVYKIKLEQTKAQNPSLANSINTLIENHRDEIEKIRKQLRNKKDEEKQRMENVQDISAQIEKLYHQLG
;
A
#
# COMPACT_ATOMS: atom_id res chain seq x y z
N LEU A 1 28.54 8.67 115.12
CA LEU A 1 27.22 9.07 115.66
C LEU A 1 26.30 9.25 114.47
N ASN A 2 25.22 8.47 114.46
CA ASN A 2 24.22 8.40 113.40
C ASN A 2 23.51 9.74 113.22
N ALA A 3 23.36 10.22 111.98
CA ALA A 3 22.75 11.50 111.65
C ALA A 3 21.55 11.33 110.73
N ASP A 4 20.54 10.59 111.20
CA ASP A 4 19.19 10.58 110.63
C ASP A 4 18.28 11.37 111.58
N ASN A 5 18.26 12.70 111.42
CA ASN A 5 17.20 13.66 111.81
C ASN A 5 17.79 15.09 111.91
N GLY A 6 17.70 15.86 110.82
CA GLY A 6 17.86 17.32 110.86
C GLY A 6 19.22 17.88 111.28
N ALA A 7 20.31 17.09 111.20
CA ALA A 7 21.65 17.56 111.53
C ALA A 7 22.09 18.66 110.55
N ASN A 8 22.41 19.84 111.07
CA ASN A 8 22.89 20.97 110.27
C ASN A 8 24.30 20.71 109.76
N TRP A 9 24.53 20.84 108.45
CA TRP A 9 25.85 20.72 107.84
C TRP A 9 26.60 22.04 107.94
N ILE A 10 27.74 22.04 108.63
CA ILE A 10 28.58 23.23 108.77
C ILE A 10 29.75 23.13 107.78
N ILE A 11 29.77 24.03 106.80
CA ILE A 11 30.85 24.13 105.81
C ILE A 11 31.63 25.40 106.09
N ASN A 12 32.91 25.27 106.41
CA ASN A 12 33.82 26.42 106.59
C ASN A 12 34.90 26.40 105.52
N ARG A 13 35.11 27.55 104.88
CA ARG A 13 36.27 27.81 104.03
C ARG A 13 37.18 28.77 104.76
N THR A 14 38.43 28.40 104.99
CA THR A 14 39.44 29.31 105.52
C THR A 14 40.40 29.67 104.40
N ILE A 15 40.49 30.96 104.11
CA ILE A 15 41.42 31.53 103.12
C ILE A 15 42.53 32.20 103.91
N LEU A 16 43.76 31.74 103.68
CA LEU A 16 44.95 32.24 104.33
C LEU A 16 45.55 33.40 103.51
N ARG A 17 46.40 34.21 104.16
CA ARG A 17 47.04 35.38 103.53
C ARG A 17 48.02 35.02 102.41
N ASP A 18 48.43 33.75 102.35
CA ASP A 18 49.29 33.18 101.31
C ASP A 18 48.48 32.69 100.08
N ASN A 19 47.21 33.09 99.97
CA ASN A 19 46.26 32.63 98.94
C ASN A 19 45.99 31.12 98.94
N THR A 20 46.42 30.39 99.98
CA THR A 20 45.99 29.00 100.14
C THR A 20 44.63 28.97 100.83
N SER A 21 43.82 27.96 100.52
CA SER A 21 42.55 27.76 101.20
C SER A 21 42.34 26.30 101.52
N PHE A 22 41.70 26.03 102.65
CA PHE A 22 41.28 24.68 103.02
C PHE A 22 39.82 24.70 103.43
N TRP A 23 39.20 23.53 103.27
CA TRP A 23 37.79 23.32 103.57
C TRP A 23 37.63 22.46 104.81
N LEU A 24 36.64 22.79 105.62
CA LEU A 24 36.20 21.99 106.76
C LEU A 24 34.73 21.61 106.57
N LEU A 25 34.41 20.33 106.75
CA LEU A 25 33.04 19.83 106.84
C LEU A 25 32.80 19.34 108.26
N ASN A 26 31.86 19.96 108.98
CA ASN A 26 31.56 19.67 110.39
C ASN A 26 32.80 19.69 111.31
N GLY A 27 33.79 20.54 111.00
CA GLY A 27 35.03 20.68 111.76
C GLY A 27 36.21 19.81 111.28
N GLU A 28 35.99 18.88 110.35
CA GLU A 28 37.05 18.01 109.81
C GLU A 28 37.55 18.51 108.45
N LYS A 29 38.86 18.38 108.18
CA LYS A 29 39.47 18.75 106.89
C LYS A 29 38.88 17.93 105.76
N SER A 30 38.40 18.64 104.73
CA SER A 30 37.75 18.04 103.57
C SER A 30 38.36 18.58 102.27
N THR A 31 38.17 17.85 101.18
CA THR A 31 38.55 18.29 99.83
C THR A 31 37.41 19.08 99.19
N GLU A 32 37.75 19.97 98.26
CA GLU A 32 36.77 20.76 97.52
C GLU A 32 35.74 19.86 96.79
N GLU A 33 36.19 18.76 96.17
CA GLU A 33 35.29 17.81 95.51
C GLU A 33 34.27 17.19 96.47
N HIS A 34 34.69 16.87 97.70
CA HIS A 34 33.78 16.29 98.68
C HIS A 34 32.76 17.31 99.17
N ILE A 35 33.19 18.57 99.36
CA ILE A 35 32.29 19.69 99.65
C ILE A 35 31.29 19.90 98.50
N GLN A 36 31.74 19.90 97.24
CA GLN A 36 30.87 20.06 96.07
C GLN A 36 29.83 18.95 95.99
N ARG A 37 30.22 17.69 96.18
CA ARG A 37 29.25 16.56 96.23
C ARG A 37 28.23 16.73 97.35
N GLN A 38 28.65 17.23 98.51
CA GLN A 38 27.75 17.47 99.64
C GLN A 38 26.78 18.64 99.37
N ILE A 39 27.27 19.71 98.74
CA ILE A 39 26.47 20.85 98.27
C ILE A 39 25.42 20.38 97.24
N CYS A 40 25.82 19.54 96.27
CA CYS A 40 24.91 18.94 95.30
C CYS A 40 23.82 18.07 95.95
N LYS A 41 24.16 17.27 96.98
CA LYS A 41 23.17 16.48 97.73
C LYS A 41 22.14 17.33 98.46
N LEU A 42 22.52 18.56 98.85
CA LEU A 42 21.63 19.55 99.47
C LEU A 42 20.85 20.37 98.42
N HIS A 43 20.97 20.07 97.13
CA HIS A 43 20.35 20.81 96.02
C HIS A 43 20.72 22.30 95.97
N ILE A 44 21.88 22.65 96.53
CA ILE A 44 22.44 23.98 96.46
C ILE A 44 23.29 24.06 95.19
N GLN A 45 23.05 25.05 94.35
CA GLN A 45 23.77 25.28 93.10
C GLN A 45 24.47 26.65 93.18
N PRO A 46 25.76 26.73 93.56
CA PRO A 46 26.47 28.00 93.76
C PRO A 46 26.60 28.88 92.51
N GLY A 47 26.39 28.30 91.32
CA GLY A 47 26.36 29.02 90.04
C GLY A 47 24.95 29.31 89.52
N SER A 48 23.90 28.89 90.23
CA SER A 48 22.51 29.15 89.85
C SER A 48 22.16 30.60 90.15
N LEU A 49 21.82 31.32 89.09
CA LEU A 49 21.33 32.70 89.17
C LEU A 49 20.05 32.81 90.01
N CYS A 50 19.25 31.74 90.07
CA CYS A 50 17.99 31.71 90.82
C CYS A 50 18.19 31.61 92.35
N GLN A 51 19.35 31.11 92.80
CA GLN A 51 19.66 30.94 94.23
C GLN A 51 20.55 32.08 94.78
N ILE A 52 21.34 32.72 93.91
CA ILE A 52 22.24 33.82 94.27
C ILE A 52 21.98 35.00 93.34
N LEU A 53 21.30 36.02 93.86
CA LEU A 53 21.09 37.29 93.16
C LEU A 53 22.20 38.28 93.50
N GLN A 54 23.20 38.39 92.64
CA GLN A 54 24.16 39.49 92.74
C GLN A 54 23.55 40.78 92.16
N PRO A 55 23.80 41.96 92.76
CA PRO A 55 23.22 43.22 92.29
C PRO A 55 23.47 43.50 90.79
N ALA A 56 24.67 43.20 90.29
CA ALA A 56 25.03 43.38 88.88
C ALA A 56 24.36 42.37 87.94
N GLN A 57 23.89 41.23 88.45
CA GLN A 57 23.27 40.18 87.66
C GLN A 57 21.74 40.32 87.56
N LEU A 58 21.14 41.22 88.37
CA LEU A 58 19.71 41.51 88.36
C LEU A 58 19.28 42.20 87.05
N ASP A 59 20.07 43.16 86.57
CA ASP A 59 19.81 43.87 85.31
C ASP A 59 19.87 42.92 84.11
N THR A 60 20.82 41.98 84.12
CA THR A 60 20.89 40.90 83.11
C THR A 60 19.70 39.96 83.16
N PHE A 61 19.15 39.66 84.35
CA PHE A 61 17.98 38.80 84.45
C PHE A 61 16.71 39.48 83.92
N ILE A 62 16.56 40.78 84.15
CA ILE A 62 15.42 41.57 83.64
C ILE A 62 15.45 41.67 82.10
N THR A 63 16.65 41.71 81.51
CA THR A 63 16.84 41.83 80.06
C THR A 63 16.81 40.50 79.31
N MET A 64 16.82 39.37 80.02
CA MET A 64 16.73 38.03 79.40
C MET A 64 15.38 37.80 78.73
N ASN A 65 15.41 37.12 77.58
CA ASN A 65 14.18 36.72 76.91
C ASN A 65 13.51 35.54 77.66
N LYS A 66 12.21 35.36 77.46
CA LYS A 66 11.40 34.30 78.09
C LYS A 66 11.99 32.89 77.90
N TYR A 67 12.66 32.65 76.77
CA TYR A 67 13.33 31.38 76.48
C TYR A 67 14.61 31.19 77.28
N ASP A 68 15.39 32.26 77.48
CA ASP A 68 16.63 32.21 78.26
C ASP A 68 16.32 32.03 79.74
N VAL A 69 15.28 32.73 80.23
CA VAL A 69 14.74 32.55 81.58
C VAL A 69 14.25 31.12 81.78
N LEU A 70 13.53 30.55 80.81
CA LEU A 70 13.09 29.16 80.85
C LEU A 70 14.28 28.19 80.90
N GLU A 71 15.32 28.44 80.12
CA GLU A 71 16.51 27.59 80.09
C GLU A 71 17.26 27.60 81.43
N ILE A 72 17.43 28.78 82.03
CA ILE A 72 18.05 28.92 83.35
C ILE A 72 17.18 28.26 84.42
N THR A 73 15.86 28.44 84.35
CA THR A 73 14.91 27.80 85.29
C THR A 73 14.97 26.28 85.19
N GLN A 74 15.08 25.72 83.98
CA GLN A 74 15.23 24.28 83.76
C GLN A 74 16.55 23.74 84.31
N LYS A 75 17.65 24.48 84.21
CA LYS A 75 18.95 24.10 84.80
C LYS A 75 18.96 24.16 86.33
N CYS A 76 18.18 25.09 86.90
CA CYS A 76 18.24 25.39 88.33
C CYS A 76 17.20 24.67 89.17
N VAL A 77 16.04 24.36 88.58
CA VAL A 77 14.89 23.75 89.28
C VAL A 77 14.46 22.44 88.63
N GLY A 78 14.79 22.23 87.35
CA GLY A 78 14.49 20.99 86.66
C GLY A 78 15.42 19.85 87.07
N SER A 79 15.00 18.61 86.82
CA SER A 79 15.91 17.47 86.81
C SER A 79 16.92 17.62 85.68
N ASP A 80 18.14 17.12 85.87
CA ASP A 80 19.19 17.16 84.83
C ASP A 80 18.70 16.56 83.49
N ASP A 81 17.82 15.55 83.56
CA ASP A 81 17.18 14.92 82.41
C ASP A 81 16.28 15.87 81.59
N LEU A 82 15.61 16.82 82.24
CA LEU A 82 14.65 17.73 81.59
C LEU A 82 15.36 18.72 80.66
N TYR A 83 16.52 19.24 81.09
CA TYR A 83 17.30 20.16 80.28
C TYR A 83 17.87 19.48 79.03
N GLU A 84 18.43 18.28 79.18
CA GLU A 84 18.95 17.50 78.05
C GLU A 84 17.85 17.05 77.08
N LEU A 85 16.66 16.72 77.59
CA LEU A 85 15.49 16.45 76.75
C LEU A 85 15.08 17.69 75.95
N HIS A 86 15.01 18.87 76.58
CA HIS A 86 14.68 20.12 75.89
C HIS A 86 15.68 20.46 74.79
N LYS A 87 16.98 20.28 75.06
CA LYS A 87 18.06 20.47 74.07
C LYS A 87 17.92 19.50 72.90
N THR A 88 17.63 18.24 73.17
CA THR A 88 17.39 17.22 72.14
C THR A 88 16.19 17.59 71.27
N LEU A 89 15.10 18.07 71.88
CA LEU A 89 13.90 18.52 71.16
C LEU A 89 14.18 19.71 70.22
N LYS A 90 15.00 20.68 70.64
CA LYS A 90 15.43 21.80 69.76
C LYS A 90 16.13 21.26 68.51
N VAL A 91 17.11 20.36 68.69
CA VAL A 91 17.85 19.75 67.57
C VAL A 91 16.93 18.94 66.66
N MET A 92 16.00 18.17 67.23
CA MET A 92 15.04 17.40 66.44
C MET A 92 14.10 18.30 65.64
N ARG A 93 13.69 19.44 66.21
CA ARG A 93 12.86 20.42 65.50
C ARG A 93 13.59 21.04 64.31
N GLU A 94 14.85 21.41 64.46
CA GLU A 94 15.66 21.93 63.35
C GLU A 94 15.84 20.90 62.24
N LYS A 95 16.08 19.63 62.59
CA LYS A 95 16.16 18.54 61.61
C LYS A 95 14.82 18.33 60.90
N ALA A 96 13.72 18.32 61.64
CA ALA A 96 12.39 18.18 61.05
C ALA A 96 12.07 19.30 60.04
N LEU A 97 12.41 20.54 60.36
CA LEU A 97 12.24 21.68 59.43
C LEU A 97 13.08 21.51 58.16
N LYS A 98 14.34 21.10 58.29
CA LYS A 98 15.20 20.81 57.13
C LYS A 98 14.63 19.70 56.25
N TYR A 99 14.15 18.61 56.84
CA TYR A 99 13.52 17.53 56.08
C TYR A 99 12.20 17.95 55.42
N GLU A 100 11.41 18.79 56.09
CA GLU A 100 10.18 19.33 55.50
C GLU A 100 10.48 20.20 54.27
N GLU A 101 11.51 21.04 54.35
CA GLU A 101 11.95 21.86 53.23
C GLU A 101 12.49 21.02 52.07
N GLN A 102 13.35 20.04 52.35
CA GLN A 102 13.86 19.10 51.36
C GLN A 102 12.72 18.30 50.69
N SER A 103 11.73 17.86 51.48
CA SER A 103 10.57 17.15 50.95
C SER A 103 9.74 18.05 50.03
N LYS A 104 9.55 19.33 50.38
CA LYS A 104 8.83 20.29 49.51
C LYS A 104 9.59 20.54 48.22
N GLN A 105 10.92 20.70 48.28
CA GLN A 105 11.76 20.86 47.10
C GLN A 105 11.71 19.62 46.19
N ALA A 106 11.88 18.43 46.75
CA ALA A 106 11.78 17.18 46.01
C ALA A 106 10.40 16.99 45.37
N GLN A 107 9.31 17.35 46.08
CA GLN A 107 7.96 17.31 45.54
C GLN A 107 7.79 18.25 44.32
N ALA A 108 8.35 19.46 44.40
CA ALA A 108 8.33 20.44 43.31
C ALA A 108 9.17 20.00 42.10
N GLU A 109 10.31 19.35 42.34
CA GLU A 109 11.15 18.78 41.28
C GLU A 109 10.42 17.62 40.57
N VAL A 110 9.77 16.74 41.33
CA VAL A 110 8.99 15.63 40.77
C VAL A 110 7.82 16.13 39.94
N SER A 111 7.07 17.14 40.41
CA SER A 111 5.96 17.71 39.63
C SER A 111 6.46 18.35 38.34
N SER A 112 7.55 19.14 38.40
CA SER A 112 8.19 19.74 37.23
C SER A 112 8.68 18.68 36.24
N CYS A 113 9.34 17.62 36.71
CA CYS A 113 9.76 16.50 35.86
C CYS A 113 8.56 15.81 35.21
N ARG A 114 7.48 15.59 35.95
CA ARG A 114 6.26 14.95 35.44
C ARG A 114 5.61 15.77 34.33
N GLU A 115 5.49 17.09 34.52
CA GLU A 115 4.98 18.01 33.49
C GLU A 115 5.88 18.01 32.25
N ASN A 116 7.20 18.01 32.44
CA ASN A 116 8.16 17.93 31.34
C ASN A 116 8.02 16.63 30.55
N VAL A 117 7.93 15.48 31.22
CA VAL A 117 7.71 14.17 30.58
C VAL A 117 6.38 14.15 29.82
N GLN A 118 5.30 14.68 30.41
CA GLN A 118 4.00 14.75 29.75
C GLN A 118 4.07 15.62 28.47
N ARG A 119 4.71 16.79 28.55
CA ARG A 119 4.91 17.69 27.42
C ARG A 119 5.74 17.03 26.31
N LEU A 120 6.84 16.38 26.67
CA LEU A 120 7.68 15.65 25.72
C LEU A 120 6.91 14.50 25.05
N GLY A 121 6.14 13.71 25.81
CA GLY A 121 5.30 12.65 25.28
C GLY A 121 4.26 13.16 24.28
N GLN A 122 3.62 14.29 24.57
CA GLN A 122 2.71 14.95 23.63
C GLN A 122 3.42 15.41 22.34
N ASN A 123 4.62 15.98 22.45
CA ASN A 123 5.40 16.43 21.29
C ASN A 123 5.85 15.25 20.42
N ILE A 124 6.34 14.16 21.03
CA ILE A 124 6.71 12.92 20.32
C ILE A 124 5.51 12.36 19.58
N SER A 125 4.34 12.30 20.23
CA SER A 125 3.10 11.83 19.60
C SER A 125 2.67 12.70 18.42
N LYS A 126 2.73 14.03 18.56
CA LYS A 126 2.45 14.98 17.47
C LYS A 126 3.43 14.79 16.31
N GLN A 127 4.72 14.64 16.61
CA GLN A 127 5.75 14.47 15.58
C GLN A 127 5.59 13.13 14.84
N GLY A 128 5.31 12.04 15.56
CA GLY A 128 5.00 10.74 14.94
C GLY A 128 3.77 10.81 14.02
N ARG A 129 2.72 11.54 14.42
CA ARG A 129 1.54 11.79 13.56
C ARG A 129 1.90 12.58 12.30
N ILE A 130 2.74 13.59 12.39
CA ILE A 130 3.20 14.38 11.23
C ILE A 130 4.02 13.49 10.29
N GLU A 131 4.91 12.66 10.81
CA GLU A 131 5.73 11.75 10.01
C GLU A 131 4.90 10.69 9.28
N LEU A 132 3.90 10.12 9.95
CA LEU A 132 2.94 9.21 9.33
C LEU A 132 2.17 9.87 8.18
N LYS A 133 1.70 11.12 8.37
CA LYS A 133 1.06 11.88 7.30
C LYS A 133 2.00 12.11 6.12
N ARG A 134 3.26 12.49 6.37
CA ARG A 134 4.28 12.66 5.32
C ARG A 134 4.53 11.36 4.55
N LYS A 135 4.64 10.22 5.26
CA LYS A 135 4.76 8.90 4.62
C LYS A 135 3.54 8.57 3.77
N ALA A 136 2.33 8.80 4.28
CA ALA A 136 1.10 8.55 3.55
C ALA A 136 1.01 9.36 2.25
N VAL A 137 1.37 10.65 2.29
CA VAL A 137 1.43 11.50 1.08
C VAL A 137 2.42 10.93 0.07
N ARG A 138 3.65 10.63 0.51
CA ARG A 138 4.70 10.07 -0.37
C ARG A 138 4.30 8.74 -0.99
N TYR A 139 3.65 7.85 -0.23
CA TYR A 139 3.10 6.60 -0.77
C TYR A 139 1.96 6.84 -1.75
N GLY A 140 1.13 7.85 -1.52
CA GLY A 140 0.08 8.26 -2.46
C GLY A 140 0.65 8.71 -3.80
N GLU A 141 1.68 9.58 -3.77
CA GLU A 141 2.40 10.05 -4.95
C GLU A 141 3.08 8.88 -5.69
N PHE A 142 3.79 8.02 -4.96
CA PHE A 142 4.44 6.85 -5.54
C PHE A 142 3.45 5.88 -6.18
N LYS A 143 2.30 5.64 -5.54
CA LYS A 143 1.21 4.82 -6.10
C LYS A 143 0.64 5.44 -7.37
N ALA A 144 0.47 6.77 -7.42
CA ALA A 144 0.00 7.46 -8.61
C ALA A 144 1.02 7.34 -9.76
N TYR A 145 2.31 7.48 -9.46
CA TYR A 145 3.39 7.30 -10.42
C TYR A 145 3.41 5.88 -11.01
N LEU A 146 3.30 4.84 -10.17
CA LEU A 146 3.25 3.46 -10.64
C LEU A 146 2.05 3.20 -11.56
N LYS A 147 0.87 3.74 -11.23
CA LYS A 147 -0.31 3.65 -12.10
C LYS A 147 -0.08 4.35 -13.45
N TYR A 148 0.55 5.52 -13.42
CA TYR A 148 0.91 6.24 -14.65
C TYR A 148 1.87 5.41 -15.51
N GLN A 149 2.92 4.87 -14.91
CA GLN A 149 3.92 4.06 -15.59
C GLN A 149 3.30 2.79 -16.22
N ASP A 150 2.39 2.13 -15.50
CA ASP A 150 1.63 0.99 -16.02
C ASP A 150 0.80 1.38 -17.25
N ARG A 151 0.08 2.51 -17.19
CA ARG A 151 -0.68 3.01 -18.35
C ARG A 151 0.21 3.36 -19.54
N VAL A 152 1.38 3.97 -19.32
CA VAL A 152 2.35 4.25 -20.38
C VAL A 152 2.83 2.95 -21.03
N SER A 153 3.16 1.94 -20.24
CA SER A 153 3.56 0.61 -20.73
C SER A 153 2.45 -0.04 -21.56
N MET A 154 1.20 -0.01 -21.08
CA MET A 154 0.04 -0.51 -21.85
C MET A 154 -0.16 0.24 -23.17
N TYR A 155 -0.05 1.57 -23.15
CA TYR A 155 -0.16 2.38 -24.35
C TYR A 155 0.93 2.03 -25.37
N GLN A 156 2.19 1.91 -24.93
CA GLN A 156 3.30 1.52 -25.79
C GLN A 156 3.09 0.15 -26.42
N ARG A 157 2.60 -0.84 -25.65
CA ARG A 157 2.25 -2.16 -26.19
C ARG A 157 1.16 -2.08 -27.25
N SER A 158 0.12 -1.28 -27.01
CA SER A 158 -0.97 -1.07 -27.97
C SER A 158 -0.50 -0.40 -29.25
N VAL A 159 0.39 0.60 -29.15
CA VAL A 159 0.99 1.26 -30.32
C VAL A 159 1.79 0.26 -31.15
N GLN A 160 2.65 -0.54 -30.51
CA GLN A 160 3.43 -1.57 -31.20
C GLN A 160 2.53 -2.63 -31.85
N ALA A 161 1.45 -3.05 -31.18
CA ALA A 161 0.49 -3.99 -31.73
C ALA A 161 -0.27 -3.41 -32.94
N TRP A 162 -0.67 -2.14 -32.85
CA TRP A 162 -1.34 -1.44 -33.95
C TRP A 162 -0.43 -1.28 -35.17
N GLU A 163 0.84 -0.99 -34.95
CA GLU A 163 1.83 -0.83 -36.02
C GLU A 163 2.05 -2.16 -36.75
N LYS A 164 2.18 -3.28 -36.01
CA LYS A 164 2.20 -4.63 -36.60
C LYS A 164 0.93 -4.95 -37.38
N PHE A 165 -0.23 -4.64 -36.80
CA PHE A 165 -1.52 -4.85 -37.47
C PHE A 165 -1.65 -4.03 -38.76
N LYS A 166 -1.14 -2.80 -38.77
CA LYS A 166 -1.15 -1.92 -39.94
C LYS A 166 -0.37 -2.55 -41.11
N VAL A 167 0.81 -3.11 -40.84
CA VAL A 167 1.61 -3.82 -41.85
C VAL A 167 0.85 -5.02 -42.40
N ILE A 168 0.33 -5.90 -41.53
CA ILE A 168 -0.45 -7.08 -41.94
C ILE A 168 -1.68 -6.66 -42.76
N ARG A 169 -2.39 -5.61 -42.34
CA ARG A 169 -3.55 -5.08 -43.08
C ARG A 169 -3.15 -4.61 -44.47
N THR A 170 -2.00 -3.95 -44.63
CA THR A 170 -1.53 -3.53 -45.95
C THR A 170 -1.18 -4.71 -46.86
N GLU A 171 -0.54 -5.76 -46.32
CA GLU A 171 -0.22 -6.98 -47.07
C GLU A 171 -1.48 -7.72 -47.51
N ILE A 172 -2.45 -7.90 -46.62
CA ILE A 172 -3.73 -8.54 -46.93
C ILE A 172 -4.48 -7.72 -47.98
N LYS A 173 -4.49 -6.38 -47.86
CA LYS A 173 -5.14 -5.50 -48.84
C LYS A 173 -4.50 -5.64 -50.23
N LEU A 174 -3.18 -5.77 -50.31
CA LEU A 174 -2.45 -6.02 -51.56
C LEU A 174 -2.85 -7.37 -52.16
N LYS A 175 -2.82 -8.44 -51.36
CA LYS A 175 -3.22 -9.79 -51.79
C LYS A 175 -4.68 -9.81 -52.27
N LEU A 176 -5.59 -9.17 -51.53
CA LEU A 176 -6.99 -9.07 -51.91
C LEU A 176 -7.17 -8.34 -53.24
N ARG A 177 -6.46 -7.21 -53.44
CA ARG A 177 -6.47 -6.48 -54.72
C ARG A 177 -6.01 -7.36 -55.88
N SER A 178 -4.89 -8.07 -55.73
CA SER A 178 -4.39 -8.99 -56.78
C SER A 178 -5.33 -10.16 -57.05
N SER A 179 -6.06 -10.62 -56.04
CA SER A 179 -7.07 -11.68 -56.19
C SER A 179 -8.32 -11.15 -56.90
N GLN A 180 -8.74 -9.93 -56.59
CA GLN A 180 -9.86 -9.26 -57.23
C GLN A 180 -9.57 -8.98 -58.71
N GLU A 181 -8.37 -8.51 -59.03
CA GLU A 181 -7.91 -8.29 -60.41
C GLU A 181 -7.97 -9.60 -61.20
N ARG A 182 -7.41 -10.70 -60.66
CA ARG A 182 -7.55 -12.03 -61.28
C ARG A 182 -9.01 -12.44 -61.45
N MET A 183 -9.83 -12.29 -60.42
CA MET A 183 -11.26 -12.67 -60.49
C MET A 183 -12.00 -11.88 -61.59
N ASN A 184 -11.69 -10.60 -61.75
CA ASN A 184 -12.25 -9.77 -62.82
C ASN A 184 -11.76 -10.24 -64.19
N GLU A 185 -10.49 -10.59 -64.36
CA GLU A 185 -9.95 -11.17 -65.60
C GLU A 185 -10.64 -12.49 -65.96
N TRP A 186 -10.80 -13.39 -64.99
CA TRP A 186 -11.54 -14.65 -65.17
C TRP A 186 -12.99 -14.38 -65.58
N SER A 187 -13.67 -13.44 -64.91
CA SER A 187 -15.04 -13.07 -65.25
C SER A 187 -15.16 -12.54 -66.69
N GLN A 188 -14.24 -11.68 -67.13
CA GLN A 188 -14.21 -11.19 -68.51
C GLN A 188 -13.93 -12.31 -69.52
N ASN A 189 -13.04 -13.24 -69.19
CA ASN A 189 -12.74 -14.37 -70.06
C ASN A 189 -13.91 -15.34 -70.19
N VAL A 190 -14.66 -15.55 -69.11
CA VAL A 190 -15.91 -16.33 -69.13
C VAL A 190 -16.95 -15.63 -70.01
N GLU A 191 -17.15 -14.32 -69.85
CA GLU A 191 -18.11 -13.55 -70.66
C GLU A 191 -17.77 -13.59 -72.16
N LYS A 192 -16.48 -13.39 -72.52
CA LYS A 192 -15.99 -13.56 -73.90
C LYS A 192 -16.20 -14.98 -74.42
N SER A 193 -15.94 -15.98 -73.58
CA SER A 193 -16.13 -17.39 -73.97
C SER A 193 -17.60 -17.72 -74.20
N ASP A 194 -18.49 -17.19 -73.36
CA ASP A 194 -19.94 -17.32 -73.51
C ASP A 194 -20.44 -16.62 -74.77
N GLU A 195 -19.89 -15.45 -75.12
CA GLU A 195 -20.22 -14.74 -76.36
C GLU A 195 -19.76 -15.52 -77.59
N VAL A 196 -18.52 -16.03 -77.59
CA VAL A 196 -18.01 -16.91 -78.65
C VAL A 196 -18.86 -18.17 -78.76
N TYR A 197 -19.27 -18.76 -77.63
CA TYR A 197 -20.14 -19.93 -77.60
C TYR A 197 -21.53 -19.63 -78.18
N LYS A 198 -22.14 -18.49 -77.84
CA LYS A 198 -23.42 -18.02 -78.41
C LYS A 198 -23.30 -17.85 -79.93
N ILE A 199 -22.27 -17.17 -80.41
CA ILE A 199 -22.03 -16.97 -81.85
C ILE A 199 -21.86 -18.32 -82.55
N LYS A 200 -21.04 -19.24 -82.01
CA LYS A 200 -20.87 -20.58 -82.58
C LYS A 200 -22.17 -21.37 -82.58
N LEU A 201 -22.97 -21.26 -81.53
CA LEU A 201 -24.28 -21.92 -81.43
C LEU A 201 -25.24 -21.38 -82.50
N GLU A 202 -25.30 -20.06 -82.70
CA GLU A 202 -26.12 -19.43 -83.74
C GLU A 202 -25.64 -19.80 -85.15
N GLN A 203 -24.34 -19.80 -85.40
CA GLN A 203 -23.76 -20.25 -86.67
C GLN A 203 -24.10 -21.71 -86.95
N THR A 204 -23.99 -22.59 -85.95
CA THR A 204 -24.35 -24.01 -86.08
C THR A 204 -25.85 -24.16 -86.34
N LYS A 205 -26.69 -23.40 -85.64
CA LYS A 205 -28.15 -23.37 -85.88
C LYS A 205 -28.52 -22.84 -87.26
N ALA A 206 -27.77 -21.91 -87.83
CA ALA A 206 -28.01 -21.37 -89.17
C ALA A 206 -27.46 -22.28 -90.28
N GLN A 207 -26.32 -22.93 -90.06
CA GLN A 207 -25.71 -23.87 -91.01
C GLN A 207 -26.52 -25.16 -91.13
N ASN A 208 -27.11 -25.67 -90.05
CA ASN A 208 -27.92 -26.89 -90.07
C ASN A 208 -29.08 -26.88 -91.10
N PRO A 209 -29.98 -25.87 -91.14
CA PRO A 209 -31.04 -25.81 -92.14
C PRO A 209 -30.51 -25.53 -93.55
N SER A 210 -29.41 -24.78 -93.69
CA SER A 210 -28.75 -24.56 -95.00
C SER A 210 -28.19 -25.86 -95.58
N LEU A 211 -27.50 -26.66 -94.77
CA LEU A 211 -27.02 -27.99 -95.13
C LEU A 211 -28.19 -28.93 -95.43
N ALA A 212 -29.24 -28.94 -94.60
CA ALA A 212 -30.44 -29.75 -94.84
C ALA A 212 -31.13 -29.39 -96.18
N ASN A 213 -31.26 -28.09 -96.48
CA ASN A 213 -31.84 -27.62 -97.74
C ASN A 213 -30.95 -27.96 -98.94
N SER A 214 -29.63 -27.83 -98.81
CA SER A 214 -28.69 -28.20 -99.87
C SER A 214 -28.68 -29.70 -100.15
N ILE A 215 -28.90 -30.54 -99.14
CA ILE A 215 -29.07 -31.98 -99.31
C ILE A 215 -30.41 -32.28 -100.01
N ASN A 216 -31.49 -31.61 -99.60
CA ASN A 216 -32.81 -31.78 -100.19
C ASN A 216 -32.85 -31.38 -101.68
N THR A 217 -32.21 -30.27 -102.08
CA THR A 217 -32.13 -29.87 -103.49
C THR A 217 -31.31 -30.86 -104.32
N LEU A 218 -30.24 -31.44 -103.75
CA LEU A 218 -29.48 -32.50 -104.40
C LEU A 218 -30.33 -33.76 -104.60
N ILE A 219 -31.12 -34.13 -103.59
CA ILE A 219 -32.07 -35.25 -103.67
C ILE A 219 -33.12 -34.99 -104.75
N GLU A 220 -33.64 -33.75 -104.85
CA GLU A 220 -34.65 -33.36 -105.82
C GLU A 220 -34.10 -33.40 -107.26
N ASN A 221 -32.89 -32.87 -107.48
CA ASN A 221 -32.20 -32.97 -108.77
C ASN A 221 -31.95 -34.42 -109.18
N HIS A 222 -31.50 -35.27 -108.26
CA HIS A 222 -31.32 -36.70 -108.56
C HIS A 222 -32.65 -37.42 -108.81
N ARG A 223 -33.76 -37.00 -108.17
CA ARG A 223 -35.10 -37.51 -108.50
C ARG A 223 -35.51 -37.14 -109.91
N ASP A 224 -35.29 -35.89 -110.32
CA ASP A 224 -35.58 -35.42 -111.67
C ASP A 224 -34.75 -36.16 -112.72
N GLU A 225 -33.47 -36.41 -112.43
CA GLU A 225 -32.60 -37.23 -113.28
C GLU A 225 -33.12 -38.66 -113.39
N ILE A 226 -33.51 -39.29 -112.28
CA ILE A 226 -34.11 -40.63 -112.28
C ILE A 226 -35.41 -40.63 -113.09
N GLU A 227 -36.24 -39.59 -112.99
CA GLU A 227 -37.49 -39.48 -113.73
C GLU A 227 -37.26 -39.29 -115.24
N LYS A 228 -36.28 -38.47 -115.62
CA LYS A 228 -35.82 -38.34 -117.02
C LYS A 228 -35.33 -39.67 -117.58
N ILE A 229 -34.49 -40.40 -116.84
CA ILE A 229 -34.00 -41.72 -117.24
C ILE A 229 -35.17 -42.71 -117.37
N ARG A 230 -36.13 -42.70 -116.44
CA ARG A 230 -37.34 -43.54 -116.53
C ARG A 230 -38.19 -43.20 -117.75
N LYS A 231 -38.35 -41.92 -118.09
CA LYS A 231 -39.08 -41.48 -119.29
C LYS A 231 -38.36 -41.93 -120.57
N GLN A 232 -37.03 -41.77 -120.62
CA GLN A 232 -36.23 -42.27 -121.73
C GLN A 232 -36.35 -43.80 -121.88
N LEU A 233 -36.31 -44.54 -120.76
CA LEU A 233 -36.49 -46.00 -120.77
C LEU A 233 -37.88 -46.41 -121.29
N ARG A 234 -38.95 -45.69 -120.87
CA ARG A 234 -40.31 -45.91 -121.39
C ARG A 234 -40.39 -45.67 -122.88
N ASN A 235 -39.89 -44.52 -123.36
CA ASN A 235 -39.87 -44.21 -124.78
C ASN A 235 -39.10 -45.28 -125.58
N LYS A 236 -37.94 -45.73 -125.09
CA LYS A 236 -37.17 -46.81 -125.73
C LYS A 236 -37.91 -48.15 -125.73
N LYS A 237 -38.67 -48.45 -124.67
CA LYS A 237 -39.50 -49.66 -124.61
C LYS A 237 -40.68 -49.59 -125.57
N ASP A 238 -41.30 -48.43 -125.73
CA ASP A 238 -42.39 -48.20 -126.69
C ASP A 238 -41.87 -48.23 -128.13
N GLU A 239 -40.69 -47.64 -128.40
CA GLU A 239 -39.98 -47.76 -129.68
C GLU A 239 -39.69 -49.24 -130.01
N GLU A 240 -39.20 -50.02 -129.04
CA GLU A 240 -38.93 -51.45 -129.25
C GLU A 240 -40.22 -52.25 -129.46
N LYS A 241 -41.31 -51.90 -128.76
CA LYS A 241 -42.62 -52.53 -128.96
C LYS A 241 -43.16 -52.25 -130.37
N GLN A 242 -43.08 -51.00 -130.84
CA GLN A 242 -43.44 -50.65 -132.21
C GLN A 242 -42.54 -51.36 -133.22
N ARG A 243 -41.24 -51.52 -132.93
CA ARG A 243 -40.34 -52.30 -133.78
C ARG A 243 -40.75 -53.77 -133.84
N MET A 244 -41.17 -54.36 -132.72
CA MET A 244 -41.68 -55.73 -132.67
C MET A 244 -43.01 -55.89 -133.43
N GLU A 245 -43.93 -54.94 -133.30
CA GLU A 245 -45.19 -54.91 -134.07
C GLU A 245 -44.90 -54.79 -135.58
N ASN A 246 -43.97 -53.93 -135.99
CA ASN A 246 -43.54 -53.82 -137.39
C ASN A 246 -42.88 -55.11 -137.90
N VAL A 247 -42.07 -55.78 -137.08
CA VAL A 247 -41.46 -57.08 -137.44
C VAL A 247 -42.55 -58.16 -137.58
N GLN A 248 -43.56 -58.16 -136.71
CA GLN A 248 -44.70 -59.07 -136.81
C GLN A 248 -45.52 -58.79 -138.09
N ASP A 249 -45.81 -57.53 -138.41
CA ASP A 249 -46.52 -57.16 -139.64
C ASP A 249 -45.74 -57.54 -140.90
N ILE A 250 -44.43 -57.34 -140.91
CA ILE A 250 -43.57 -57.78 -142.02
C ILE A 250 -43.54 -59.31 -142.11
N SER A 251 -43.51 -60.03 -140.98
CA SER A 251 -43.58 -61.49 -140.98
C SER A 251 -44.92 -62.01 -141.52
N ALA A 252 -46.03 -61.35 -141.18
CA ALA A 252 -47.36 -61.67 -141.70
C ALA A 252 -47.51 -61.33 -143.20
N GLN A 253 -46.82 -60.29 -143.68
CA GLN A 253 -46.72 -60.00 -145.12
C GLN A 253 -45.89 -61.05 -145.87
N ILE A 254 -44.82 -61.56 -145.26
CA ILE A 254 -44.01 -62.66 -145.82
C ILE A 254 -44.84 -63.96 -145.87
N GLU A 255 -45.61 -64.29 -144.82
CA GLU A 255 -46.51 -65.46 -144.84
C GLU A 255 -47.61 -65.35 -145.91
N LYS A 256 -48.20 -64.17 -146.10
CA LYS A 256 -49.19 -63.94 -147.16
C LYS A 256 -48.59 -64.05 -148.57
N LEU A 257 -47.35 -63.59 -148.76
CA LEU A 257 -46.63 -63.74 -150.03
C LEU A 257 -46.23 -65.21 -150.29
N TYR A 258 -45.91 -65.98 -149.24
CA TYR A 258 -45.66 -67.42 -149.34
C TYR A 258 -46.92 -68.21 -149.73
N HIS A 259 -48.10 -67.83 -149.23
CA HIS A 259 -49.38 -68.46 -149.59
C HIS A 259 -49.92 -68.06 -150.97
N GLN A 260 -49.33 -67.07 -151.64
CA GLN A 260 -49.65 -66.67 -153.02
C GLN A 260 -48.72 -67.29 -154.06
N LEU A 261 -47.72 -68.07 -153.64
CA LEU A 261 -46.71 -68.72 -154.49
C LEU A 261 -46.66 -70.26 -154.35
N GLY A 262 -47.72 -70.87 -153.80
CA GLY A 262 -47.98 -72.32 -153.79
C GLY A 262 -49.47 -72.60 -153.76
#